data_AF-A0A834XGD7-F1
#
_entry.id   AF-A0A834XGD7-F1
#
_cell.length_a   1.000
_cell.length_b   1.000
_cell.length_c   1.000
_cell.angle_alpha   90.00
_cell.angle_beta   90.00
_cell.angle_gamma   90.00
#
_symmetry.space_group_name_H-M   'P 1'
#
loop_
_entity.id
_entity.type
_entity.pdbx_description
1 polymer ?
#
loop_
_entity_poly.entity_id
_entity_poly.type
_entity_poly.pdbx_seq_one_letter_code
_entity_poly.pdbx_strand_id
1 'polypeptide(L)'
;MRKFEACVKNVGIENGVFLRLDLQTRWNSTFIMLESELKYKRAFSSFQMEYQHYKYCPSSSEWERGKKMCEFLRPFYDVTNLISGSTYPISNIYFTQVWNVECLLIDNANNEDQIIKDMAIKMKEKFDKYWSEYSVVLAVKAILDPRLKFPLLECCFNRVDPTTCQSKLDVVRNKLFELFNAYAKNSSSSSSSSQCQIEPPNISSETGEGLSSFTIGKALMDINSQIVSQLGKSQLELYLEEAKLEFKFNKDLDVLKYWKDHSGRFPDLSLMAFDILSIPITTVASESAFSIDSRVLNKYRSCLLPEKVQALICTRN
;
A
#
# COMPACT_ATOMS: atom_id res chain seq x y z
N MET A 1 11.37 -34.93 18.95
CA MET A 1 11.24 -34.70 17.49
C MET A 1 10.86 -35.99 16.76
N ARG A 2 11.75 -37.00 16.65
CA ARG A 2 11.48 -38.28 15.94
C ARG A 2 10.17 -39.01 16.32
N LYS A 3 9.80 -38.98 17.60
CA LYS A 3 8.56 -39.61 18.10
C LYS A 3 7.29 -38.91 17.60
N PHE A 4 7.28 -37.58 17.57
CA PHE A 4 6.15 -36.81 17.07
C PHE A 4 6.04 -36.90 15.55
N GLU A 5 7.17 -36.91 14.84
CA GLU A 5 7.21 -37.15 13.38
C GLU A 5 6.56 -38.48 12.97
N ALA A 6 6.69 -39.52 13.79
CA ALA A 6 5.99 -40.79 13.55
C ALA A 6 4.47 -40.63 13.63
N CYS A 7 3.96 -39.93 14.66
CA CYS A 7 2.53 -39.64 14.78
C CYS A 7 2.01 -38.80 13.61
N VAL A 8 2.76 -37.78 13.17
CA VAL A 8 2.43 -36.94 12.00
C VAL A 8 2.26 -37.78 10.73
N LYS A 9 3.18 -38.72 10.48
CA LYS A 9 3.09 -39.65 9.34
C LYS A 9 1.89 -40.59 9.48
N ASN A 10 1.65 -41.12 10.69
CA ASN A 10 0.54 -42.05 10.95
C ASN A 10 -0.82 -41.41 10.70
N VAL A 11 -0.98 -40.11 10.98
CA VAL A 11 -2.24 -39.39 10.73
C VAL A 11 -2.36 -38.81 9.32
N GLY A 12 -1.37 -39.05 8.44
CA GLY A 12 -1.41 -38.68 7.03
C GLY A 12 -1.27 -37.19 6.73
N ILE A 13 -0.58 -36.40 7.58
CA ILE A 13 -0.30 -35.00 7.28
C ILE A 13 0.80 -34.92 6.22
N GLU A 14 0.54 -34.21 5.12
CA GLU A 14 1.44 -34.07 3.97
C GLU A 14 2.80 -33.43 4.33
N ASN A 15 3.85 -33.84 3.61
CA ASN A 15 5.17 -33.24 3.72
C ASN A 15 5.15 -31.79 3.18
N GLY A 16 5.51 -30.81 4.01
CA GLY A 16 5.72 -29.41 3.57
C GLY A 16 5.07 -28.36 4.46
N VAL A 17 4.09 -28.74 5.27
CA VAL A 17 3.63 -27.90 6.39
C VAL A 17 4.61 -28.13 7.54
N PHE A 18 5.04 -27.06 8.20
CA PHE A 18 5.87 -27.14 9.40
C PHE A 18 5.21 -26.31 10.50
N LEU A 19 5.22 -26.83 11.73
CA LEU A 19 4.84 -26.06 12.90
C LEU A 19 5.76 -24.83 13.00
N ARG A 20 5.17 -23.66 13.21
CA ARG A 20 5.91 -22.42 13.38
C ARG A 20 5.71 -21.89 14.79
N LEU A 21 6.78 -21.39 15.40
CA LEU A 21 6.69 -20.74 16.70
C LEU A 21 6.20 -19.31 16.54
N ASP A 22 5.41 -18.87 17.49
CA ASP A 22 5.12 -17.45 17.67
C ASP A 22 6.41 -16.70 18.03
N LEU A 23 6.63 -15.56 17.40
CA LEU A 23 7.81 -14.73 17.55
C LEU A 23 7.35 -13.30 17.77
N GLN A 24 7.49 -12.81 19.00
CA GLN A 24 7.00 -11.48 19.39
C GLN A 24 7.48 -10.33 18.49
N THR A 25 8.65 -10.47 17.86
CA THR A 25 9.23 -9.48 16.95
C THR A 25 8.69 -9.56 15.52
N ARG A 26 7.80 -10.51 15.18
CA ARG A 26 7.23 -10.70 13.84
C ARG A 26 5.72 -10.62 13.91
N TRP A 27 5.15 -9.56 13.36
CA TRP A 27 3.73 -9.24 13.53
C TRP A 27 2.75 -10.33 13.07
N ASN A 28 3.15 -11.15 12.10
CA ASN A 28 2.33 -12.23 11.53
C ASN A 28 2.53 -13.60 12.19
N SER A 29 3.46 -13.75 13.14
CA SER A 29 3.84 -15.08 13.64
C SER A 29 2.72 -15.81 14.36
N THR A 30 1.87 -15.10 15.10
CA THR A 30 0.78 -15.72 15.87
C THR A 30 -0.24 -16.36 14.95
N PHE A 31 -0.66 -15.64 13.89
CA PHE A 31 -1.55 -16.20 12.88
C PHE A 31 -0.93 -17.43 12.19
N ILE A 32 0.32 -17.31 11.76
CA ILE A 32 0.99 -18.42 11.05
C ILE A 32 1.16 -19.64 11.97
N MET A 33 1.48 -19.42 13.25
CA MET A 33 1.54 -20.49 14.26
C MET A 33 0.19 -21.19 14.33
N LEU A 34 -0.89 -20.47 14.60
CA LEU A 34 -2.24 -21.03 14.74
C LEU A 34 -2.69 -21.77 13.46
N GLU A 35 -2.51 -21.15 12.28
CA GLU A 35 -2.87 -21.77 11.01
C GLU A 35 -2.10 -23.08 10.76
N SER A 36 -0.81 -23.10 11.12
CA SER A 36 -0.01 -24.32 11.03
C SER A 36 -0.47 -25.37 12.04
N GLU A 37 -0.65 -24.98 13.31
CA GLU A 37 -0.94 -25.87 14.43
C GLU A 37 -2.29 -26.57 14.30
N LEU A 38 -3.32 -25.87 13.79
CA LEU A 38 -4.64 -26.44 13.55
C LEU A 38 -4.60 -27.65 12.60
N LYS A 39 -3.64 -27.70 11.67
CA LYS A 39 -3.43 -28.84 10.77
C LYS A 39 -2.85 -30.07 11.51
N TYR A 40 -2.21 -29.85 12.65
CA TYR A 40 -1.58 -30.90 13.47
C TYR A 40 -2.47 -31.41 14.61
N LYS A 41 -3.71 -30.93 14.74
CA LYS A 41 -4.64 -31.37 15.82
C LYS A 41 -4.66 -32.88 16.01
N ARG A 42 -4.81 -33.66 14.92
CA ARG A 42 -4.83 -35.13 14.97
C ARG A 42 -3.48 -35.73 15.42
N ALA A 43 -2.36 -35.14 15.00
CA ALA A 43 -1.04 -35.59 15.39
C ALA A 43 -0.79 -35.38 16.89
N PHE A 44 -1.23 -34.24 17.44
CA PHE A 44 -1.18 -33.99 18.89
C PHE A 44 -2.03 -34.98 19.68
N SER A 45 -3.25 -35.27 19.22
CA SER A 45 -4.11 -36.28 19.86
C SER A 45 -3.51 -37.68 19.81
N SER A 46 -2.97 -38.10 18.65
CA SER A 46 -2.26 -39.38 18.49
C SER A 46 -1.04 -39.48 19.42
N PHE A 47 -0.27 -38.40 19.52
CA PHE A 47 0.91 -38.35 20.40
C PHE A 47 0.52 -38.45 21.88
N GLN A 48 -0.56 -37.80 22.32
CA GLN A 48 -1.04 -37.91 23.69
C GLN A 48 -1.51 -39.34 24.04
N MET A 49 -2.15 -40.02 23.08
CA MET A 49 -2.56 -41.42 23.27
C MET A 49 -1.37 -42.36 23.43
N GLU A 50 -0.30 -42.16 22.65
CA GLU A 50 0.92 -42.98 22.72
C GLU A 50 1.78 -42.66 23.95
N TYR A 51 1.79 -41.40 24.40
CA TYR A 51 2.65 -40.92 25.49
C TYR A 51 1.83 -40.28 26.60
N GLN A 52 1.35 -41.10 27.55
CA GLN A 52 0.47 -40.67 28.66
C GLN A 52 1.04 -39.55 29.55
N HIS A 53 2.36 -39.36 29.59
CA HIS A 53 2.99 -38.26 30.33
C HIS A 53 2.94 -36.91 29.57
N TYR A 54 2.52 -36.89 28.31
CA TYR A 54 2.38 -35.67 27.53
C TYR A 54 1.11 -34.90 27.93
N LYS A 55 1.31 -33.74 28.58
CA LYS A 55 0.23 -32.89 29.11
C LYS A 55 -0.06 -31.64 28.29
N TYR A 56 0.68 -31.41 27.20
CA TYR A 56 0.60 -30.17 26.40
C TYR A 56 -0.31 -30.31 25.17
N CYS A 57 -1.14 -31.35 25.10
CA CYS A 57 -2.14 -31.47 24.05
C CYS A 57 -3.28 -30.49 24.37
N PRO A 58 -3.62 -29.54 23.48
CA PRO A 58 -4.73 -28.65 23.71
C PRO A 58 -6.04 -29.44 23.82
N SER A 59 -6.90 -28.99 24.72
CA SER A 59 -8.27 -29.48 24.89
C SER A 59 -9.15 -29.11 23.69
N SER A 60 -10.33 -29.75 23.57
CA SER A 60 -11.28 -29.45 22.49
C SER A 60 -11.71 -27.99 22.47
N SER A 61 -11.89 -27.36 23.64
CA SER A 61 -12.23 -25.94 23.76
C SER A 61 -11.08 -25.03 23.37
N GLU A 62 -9.83 -25.38 23.70
CA GLU A 62 -8.64 -24.63 23.28
C GLU A 62 -8.42 -24.71 21.77
N TRP A 63 -8.64 -25.89 21.15
CA TRP A 63 -8.61 -26.02 19.69
C TRP A 63 -9.66 -25.14 19.00
N GLU A 64 -10.89 -25.12 19.54
CA GLU A 64 -11.95 -24.27 19.00
C GLU A 64 -11.63 -22.78 19.19
N ARG A 65 -11.05 -22.41 20.34
CA ARG A 65 -10.56 -21.05 20.59
C ARG A 65 -9.49 -20.64 19.60
N GLY A 66 -8.48 -21.49 19.37
CA GLY A 66 -7.41 -21.25 18.41
C GLY A 66 -7.93 -21.09 16.98
N LYS A 67 -8.94 -21.87 16.60
CA LYS A 67 -9.62 -21.75 15.30
C LYS A 67 -10.30 -20.38 15.14
N LYS A 68 -11.11 -19.96 16.11
CA LYS A 68 -11.77 -18.64 16.07
C LYS A 68 -10.77 -17.49 16.00
N MET A 69 -9.69 -17.56 16.77
CA MET A 69 -8.62 -16.56 16.73
C MET A 69 -7.90 -16.55 15.37
N CYS A 70 -7.64 -17.73 14.79
CA CYS A 70 -7.05 -17.84 13.46
C CYS A 70 -7.94 -17.23 12.38
N GLU A 71 -9.26 -17.45 12.44
CA GLU A 71 -10.23 -16.87 11.51
C GLU A 71 -10.28 -15.34 11.65
N PHE A 72 -10.32 -14.83 12.88
CA PHE A 72 -10.28 -13.39 13.15
C PHE A 72 -8.99 -12.73 12.66
N LEU A 73 -7.83 -13.37 12.84
CA LEU A 73 -6.52 -12.81 12.45
C LEU A 73 -6.24 -12.90 10.94
N ARG A 74 -6.92 -13.79 10.20
CA ARG A 74 -6.66 -14.05 8.78
C ARG A 74 -6.71 -12.79 7.90
N PRO A 75 -7.75 -11.94 7.95
CA PRO A 75 -7.81 -10.77 7.09
C PRO A 75 -6.66 -9.79 7.34
N PHE A 76 -6.22 -9.65 8.59
CA PHE A 76 -5.09 -8.78 8.95
C PHE A 76 -3.78 -9.31 8.38
N TYR A 77 -3.59 -10.64 8.40
CA TYR A 77 -2.44 -11.29 7.77
C TYR A 77 -2.42 -11.07 6.26
N ASP A 78 -3.57 -11.27 5.59
CA ASP A 78 -3.69 -11.11 4.14
C ASP A 78 -3.39 -9.67 3.71
N VAL A 79 -3.98 -8.68 4.41
CA VAL A 79 -3.71 -7.25 4.19
C VAL A 79 -2.23 -6.93 4.45
N THR A 80 -1.66 -7.43 5.54
CA THR A 80 -0.24 -7.18 5.87
C THR A 80 0.68 -7.72 4.77
N ASN A 81 0.43 -8.93 4.26
CA ASN A 81 1.24 -9.49 3.17
C ASN A 81 1.08 -8.72 1.86
N LEU A 82 -0.13 -8.30 1.53
CA LEU A 82 -0.39 -7.47 0.36
C LEU A 82 0.40 -6.15 0.44
N ILE A 83 0.36 -5.50 1.60
CA ILE A 83 1.02 -4.23 1.89
C ILE A 83 2.56 -4.39 1.94
N SER A 84 3.03 -5.55 2.39
CA SER A 84 4.46 -5.89 2.54
C SER A 84 5.13 -6.41 1.27
N GLY A 85 4.36 -6.64 0.19
CA GLY A 85 4.90 -7.05 -1.10
C GLY A 85 5.83 -5.99 -1.70
N SER A 86 7.00 -6.40 -2.20
CA SER A 86 8.02 -5.50 -2.77
C SER A 86 7.89 -5.31 -4.29
N THR A 87 7.00 -6.02 -4.95
CA THR A 87 6.95 -6.13 -6.43
C THR A 87 5.85 -5.32 -7.09
N TYR A 88 5.04 -4.56 -6.35
CA TYR A 88 3.89 -3.86 -6.92
C TYR A 88 3.83 -2.38 -6.53
N PRO A 89 3.83 -1.46 -7.51
CA PRO A 89 3.63 -0.03 -7.25
C PRO A 89 2.13 0.23 -7.06
N ILE A 90 1.55 -0.21 -5.95
CA ILE A 90 0.11 0.02 -5.67
C ILE A 90 -0.09 0.91 -4.46
N SER A 91 0.70 1.98 -4.33
CA SER A 91 0.57 2.96 -3.22
C SER A 91 -0.85 3.53 -3.07
N ASN A 92 -1.62 3.52 -4.16
CA ASN A 92 -3.01 3.96 -4.25
C ASN A 92 -4.05 3.02 -3.59
N ILE A 93 -3.81 1.70 -3.49
CA ILE A 93 -4.81 0.80 -2.86
C ILE A 93 -4.68 0.73 -1.34
N TYR A 94 -3.55 1.17 -0.77
CA TYR A 94 -3.29 0.99 0.66
C TYR A 94 -4.36 1.65 1.53
N PHE A 95 -4.85 2.84 1.14
CA PHE A 95 -5.94 3.49 1.86
C PHE A 95 -7.15 2.56 2.00
N THR A 96 -7.57 1.91 0.92
CA THR A 96 -8.71 0.97 0.94
C THR A 96 -8.43 -0.27 1.78
N GLN A 97 -7.20 -0.78 1.76
CA GLN A 97 -6.82 -1.95 2.55
C GLN A 97 -6.80 -1.64 4.05
N VAL A 98 -6.25 -0.49 4.43
CA VAL A 98 -6.23 -0.05 5.84
C VAL A 98 -7.63 0.32 6.33
N TRP A 99 -8.46 0.91 5.46
CA TRP A 99 -9.88 1.13 5.75
C TRP A 99 -10.65 -0.18 5.96
N ASN A 100 -10.39 -1.22 5.15
CA ASN A 100 -10.98 -2.55 5.36
C ASN A 100 -10.62 -3.11 6.74
N VAL A 101 -9.36 -2.94 7.16
CA VAL A 101 -8.89 -3.33 8.50
C VAL A 101 -9.64 -2.56 9.59
N GLU A 102 -9.84 -1.25 9.43
CA GLU A 102 -10.61 -0.43 10.37
C GLU A 102 -12.06 -0.94 10.50
N CYS A 103 -12.70 -1.24 9.36
CA CYS A 103 -14.05 -1.77 9.33
C CYS A 103 -14.15 -3.12 10.04
N LEU A 104 -13.20 -4.03 9.79
CA LEU A 104 -13.16 -5.33 10.45
C LEU A 104 -13.02 -5.20 11.97
N LEU A 105 -12.24 -4.23 12.46
CA LEU A 105 -12.10 -3.97 13.89
C LEU A 105 -13.39 -3.41 14.49
N ILE A 106 -14.06 -2.49 13.81
CA ILE A 106 -15.35 -1.92 14.24
C ILE A 106 -16.43 -3.01 14.28
N ASP A 107 -16.55 -3.79 13.21
CA ASP A 107 -17.53 -4.87 13.09
C ASP A 107 -17.33 -5.92 14.20
N ASN A 108 -16.08 -6.22 14.57
CA ASN A 108 -15.76 -7.17 15.64
C ASN A 108 -15.74 -6.56 17.06
N ALA A 109 -15.82 -5.24 17.22
CA ALA A 109 -15.91 -4.61 18.54
C ALA A 109 -17.25 -4.92 19.25
N ASN A 110 -18.25 -5.38 18.51
CA ASN A 110 -19.54 -5.83 19.03
C ASN A 110 -19.75 -7.36 18.88
N ASN A 111 -18.66 -8.13 18.73
CA ASN A 111 -18.74 -9.58 18.57
C ASN A 111 -19.33 -10.27 19.83
N GLU A 112 -20.13 -11.32 19.62
CA GLU A 112 -20.71 -12.14 20.71
C GLU A 112 -19.62 -12.88 21.51
N ASP A 113 -18.52 -13.24 20.85
CA ASP A 113 -17.37 -13.87 21.50
C ASP A 113 -16.53 -12.78 22.20
N GLN A 114 -16.63 -12.75 23.54
CA GLN A 114 -15.97 -11.74 24.37
C GLN A 114 -14.47 -11.63 24.12
N ILE A 115 -13.78 -12.74 23.81
CA ILE A 115 -12.33 -12.68 23.56
C ILE A 115 -12.04 -12.00 22.22
N ILE A 116 -12.82 -12.29 21.19
CA ILE A 116 -12.66 -11.63 19.87
C ILE A 116 -13.01 -10.14 19.99
N LYS A 117 -14.06 -9.82 20.73
CA LYS A 117 -14.42 -8.43 21.06
C LYS A 117 -13.28 -7.70 21.76
N ASP A 118 -12.71 -8.28 22.81
CA ASP A 118 -11.60 -7.68 23.55
C ASP A 118 -10.34 -7.53 22.69
N MET A 119 -10.07 -8.49 21.80
CA MET A 119 -8.99 -8.39 20.82
C MET A 119 -9.22 -7.23 19.85
N ALA A 120 -10.43 -7.13 19.27
CA ALA A 120 -10.77 -6.07 18.32
C ALA A 120 -10.68 -4.67 18.94
N ILE A 121 -11.19 -4.49 20.17
CA ILE A 121 -11.09 -3.22 20.89
C ILE A 121 -9.63 -2.81 21.11
N LYS A 122 -8.80 -3.72 21.65
CA LYS A 122 -7.37 -3.45 21.89
C LYS A 122 -6.59 -3.17 20.60
N MET A 123 -6.90 -3.90 19.53
CA MET A 123 -6.30 -3.68 18.22
C MET A 123 -6.74 -2.33 17.63
N LYS A 124 -8.01 -1.92 17.82
CA LYS A 124 -8.53 -0.62 17.37
C LYS A 124 -7.86 0.55 18.08
N GLU A 125 -7.64 0.47 19.39
CA GLU A 125 -6.90 1.50 20.14
C GLU A 125 -5.49 1.73 19.56
N LYS A 126 -4.79 0.64 19.23
CA LYS A 126 -3.47 0.73 18.58
C LYS A 126 -3.57 1.24 17.15
N PHE A 127 -4.57 0.77 16.40
CA PHE A 127 -4.84 1.23 15.05
C PHE A 127 -5.03 2.75 15.02
N ASP A 128 -5.90 3.30 15.88
CA ASP A 128 -6.24 4.73 15.89
C ASP A 128 -5.05 5.61 16.21
N LYS A 129 -4.19 5.17 17.13
CA LYS A 129 -2.95 5.86 17.45
C LYS A 129 -2.11 6.07 16.19
N TYR A 130 -1.84 5.02 15.43
CA TYR A 130 -0.99 5.11 14.24
C TYR A 130 -1.72 5.72 13.04
N TRP A 131 -3.00 5.42 12.86
CA TRP A 131 -3.77 5.88 11.71
C TRP A 131 -3.91 7.40 11.67
N SER A 132 -4.00 8.04 12.84
CA SER A 132 -4.05 9.50 12.95
C SER A 132 -2.85 10.21 12.29
N GLU A 133 -1.67 9.56 12.25
CA GLU A 133 -0.44 10.14 11.71
C GLU A 133 -0.34 10.00 10.18
N TYR A 134 -0.81 8.88 9.59
CA TYR A 134 -0.57 8.54 8.17
C TYR A 134 -1.80 8.67 7.27
N SER A 135 -2.99 8.85 7.84
CA SER A 135 -4.26 8.85 7.09
C SER A 135 -4.30 9.86 5.95
N VAL A 136 -3.72 11.07 6.12
CA VAL A 136 -3.79 12.13 5.12
C VAL A 136 -2.96 11.81 3.86
N VAL A 137 -1.72 11.36 4.01
CA VAL A 137 -0.87 11.04 2.84
C VAL A 137 -1.43 9.87 2.04
N LEU A 138 -1.99 8.87 2.73
CA LEU A 138 -2.65 7.73 2.10
C LEU A 138 -3.96 8.14 1.41
N ALA A 139 -4.72 9.04 2.02
CA ALA A 139 -5.93 9.61 1.41
C ALA A 139 -5.59 10.42 0.16
N VAL A 140 -4.51 11.21 0.17
CA VAL A 140 -4.03 11.93 -1.02
C VAL A 140 -3.62 10.97 -2.14
N LYS A 141 -2.87 9.91 -1.83
CA LYS A 141 -2.54 8.84 -2.80
C LYS A 141 -3.79 8.22 -3.42
N ALA A 142 -4.81 7.96 -2.60
CA ALA A 142 -6.09 7.45 -3.09
C ALA A 142 -6.81 8.47 -3.99
N ILE A 143 -6.81 9.76 -3.65
CA ILE A 143 -7.42 10.80 -4.51
C ILE A 143 -6.73 10.89 -5.87
N LEU A 144 -5.41 10.71 -5.91
CA LEU A 144 -4.62 10.71 -7.15
C LEU A 144 -4.80 9.45 -7.99
N ASP A 145 -5.55 8.45 -7.52
CA ASP A 145 -6.06 7.39 -8.38
C ASP A 145 -7.36 7.86 -9.05
N PRO A 146 -7.41 7.94 -10.40
CA PRO A 146 -8.57 8.43 -11.13
C PRO A 146 -9.83 7.57 -10.93
N ARG A 147 -9.71 6.35 -10.37
CA ARG A 147 -10.84 5.46 -10.05
C ARG A 147 -11.46 5.76 -8.69
N LEU A 148 -10.68 6.28 -7.74
CA LEU A 148 -11.08 6.44 -6.33
C LEU A 148 -11.69 7.82 -6.09
N LYS A 149 -10.88 8.88 -6.16
CA LYS A 149 -11.22 10.30 -5.87
C LYS A 149 -12.00 10.50 -4.54
N PHE A 150 -12.46 11.72 -4.27
CA PHE A 150 -13.16 12.07 -3.01
C PHE A 150 -14.37 11.19 -2.67
N PRO A 151 -15.27 10.81 -3.60
CA PRO A 151 -16.46 10.08 -3.19
C PRO A 151 -16.18 8.68 -2.64
N LEU A 152 -15.00 8.10 -2.91
CA LEU A 152 -14.59 6.89 -2.20
C LEU A 152 -14.22 7.21 -0.75
N LEU A 153 -13.39 8.23 -0.51
CA LEU A 153 -13.02 8.66 0.84
C LEU A 153 -14.25 9.02 1.66
N GLU A 154 -15.23 9.69 1.06
CA GLU A 154 -16.50 10.02 1.70
C GLU A 154 -17.26 8.76 2.12
N CYS A 155 -17.39 7.78 1.23
CA CYS A 155 -17.97 6.47 1.57
C CYS A 155 -17.21 5.80 2.71
N CYS A 156 -15.88 5.81 2.65
CA CYS A 156 -15.02 5.19 3.66
C CYS A 156 -15.16 5.85 5.04
N PHE A 157 -15.05 7.17 5.11
CA PHE A 157 -15.16 7.91 6.37
C PHE A 157 -16.56 7.87 6.94
N ASN A 158 -17.59 7.95 6.09
CA ASN A 158 -18.98 7.85 6.53
C ASN A 158 -19.31 6.47 7.12
N ARG A 159 -18.74 5.38 6.58
CA ARG A 159 -18.90 4.04 7.17
C ARG A 159 -18.29 3.93 8.56
N VAL A 160 -17.13 4.54 8.76
CA VAL A 160 -16.39 4.47 10.03
C VAL A 160 -17.04 5.34 11.09
N ASP A 161 -17.28 6.62 10.74
CA ASP A 161 -17.87 7.60 11.64
C ASP A 161 -18.51 8.73 10.82
N PRO A 162 -19.85 8.72 10.67
CA PRO A 162 -20.60 9.77 9.98
C PRO A 162 -20.37 11.16 10.56
N THR A 163 -20.11 11.28 11.87
CA THR A 163 -20.04 12.56 12.56
C THR A 163 -18.75 13.33 12.26
N THR A 164 -17.65 12.61 12.00
CA THR A 164 -16.34 13.19 11.66
C THR A 164 -16.01 13.12 10.17
N CYS A 165 -16.93 12.62 9.34
CA CYS A 165 -16.69 12.43 7.91
C CYS A 165 -16.32 13.74 7.19
N GLN A 166 -17.15 14.77 7.34
CA GLN A 166 -16.93 16.05 6.65
C GLN A 166 -15.63 16.72 7.09
N SER A 167 -15.34 16.74 8.40
CA SER A 167 -14.12 17.36 8.92
C SER A 167 -12.85 16.65 8.42
N LYS A 168 -12.87 15.31 8.32
CA LYS A 168 -11.76 14.54 7.73
C LYS A 168 -11.58 14.85 6.25
N LEU A 169 -12.67 14.94 5.47
CA LEU A 169 -12.61 15.30 4.06
C LEU A 169 -12.05 16.70 3.86
N ASP A 170 -12.43 17.67 4.69
CA ASP A 170 -11.95 19.04 4.62
C ASP A 170 -10.45 19.13 4.94
N VAL A 171 -9.96 18.38 5.93
CA VAL A 171 -8.53 18.30 6.23
C VAL A 171 -7.74 17.76 5.04
N VAL A 172 -8.20 16.65 4.44
CA VAL A 172 -7.55 16.04 3.26
C VAL A 172 -7.58 17.01 2.07
N ARG A 173 -8.73 17.66 1.82
CA ARG A 173 -8.87 18.66 0.75
C ARG A 173 -7.90 19.83 0.96
N ASN A 174 -7.90 20.44 2.14
CA ASN A 174 -7.03 21.57 2.43
C ASN A 174 -5.55 21.22 2.24
N LYS A 175 -5.12 20.05 2.73
CA LYS A 175 -3.74 19.57 2.57
C LYS A 175 -3.37 19.25 1.12
N LEU A 176 -4.30 18.68 0.35
CA LEU A 176 -4.10 18.42 -1.08
C LEU A 176 -3.90 19.71 -1.86
N PHE A 177 -4.74 20.72 -1.63
CA PHE A 177 -4.63 22.02 -2.29
C PHE A 177 -3.38 22.80 -1.85
N GLU A 178 -3.05 22.78 -0.55
CA GLU A 178 -1.82 23.37 -0.02
C GLU A 178 -0.58 22.78 -0.71
N LEU A 179 -0.53 21.45 -0.84
CA LEU A 179 0.54 20.73 -1.52
C LEU A 179 0.60 21.11 -3.00
N PHE A 180 -0.52 21.03 -3.72
CA PHE A 180 -0.56 21.35 -5.15
C PHE A 180 -0.11 22.80 -5.43
N ASN A 181 -0.51 23.75 -4.59
CA ASN A 181 -0.09 25.15 -4.71
C ASN A 181 1.42 25.32 -4.56
N ALA A 182 2.10 24.48 -3.79
CA ALA A 182 3.56 24.50 -3.71
C ALA A 182 4.22 24.07 -5.03
N TYR A 183 3.68 23.04 -5.70
CA TYR A 183 4.17 22.62 -7.02
C TYR A 183 3.90 23.68 -8.10
N ALA A 184 2.68 24.23 -8.14
CA ALA A 184 2.32 25.26 -9.12
C ALA A 184 3.17 26.54 -9.03
N LYS A 185 3.60 26.92 -7.82
CA LYS A 185 4.51 28.08 -7.59
C LYS A 185 5.95 27.82 -8.06
N ASN A 186 6.45 26.60 -7.92
CA ASN A 186 7.81 26.25 -8.33
C ASN A 186 7.96 26.25 -9.86
N SER A 187 6.90 25.88 -10.58
CA SER A 187 6.86 25.90 -12.04
C SER A 187 6.88 27.31 -12.62
N SER A 188 6.11 28.25 -12.05
CA SER A 188 6.11 29.66 -12.47
C SER A 188 7.43 30.37 -12.20
N SER A 189 8.16 29.95 -11.16
CA SER A 189 9.50 30.46 -10.84
C SER A 189 10.56 30.00 -11.86
N SER A 190 10.42 28.79 -12.39
CA SER A 190 11.38 28.15 -13.31
C SER A 190 11.28 28.65 -14.74
N SER A 191 10.13 29.20 -15.15
CA SER A 191 9.92 29.81 -16.48
C SER A 191 10.65 31.15 -16.71
N SER A 192 11.36 31.68 -15.72
CA SER A 192 12.04 32.99 -15.79
C SER A 192 13.44 32.98 -16.45
N SER A 193 13.97 31.82 -16.87
CA SER A 193 15.39 31.72 -17.26
C SER A 193 15.67 30.94 -18.55
N SER A 194 14.86 31.13 -19.57
CA SER A 194 15.21 30.70 -20.95
C SER A 194 14.69 31.71 -21.97
N GLN A 195 15.28 32.90 -21.97
CA GLN A 195 15.13 33.85 -23.06
C GLN A 195 16.06 33.41 -24.21
N CYS A 196 15.62 32.41 -24.99
CA CYS A 196 16.20 32.18 -26.31
C CYS A 196 15.72 33.32 -27.22
N GLN A 197 16.65 34.19 -27.62
CA GLN A 197 16.37 35.24 -28.60
C GLN A 197 16.00 34.59 -29.93
N ILE A 198 14.83 34.97 -30.45
CA ILE A 198 14.38 34.62 -31.80
C ILE A 198 14.94 35.69 -32.73
N GLU A 199 16.00 35.37 -33.47
CA GLU A 199 16.30 36.06 -34.73
C GLU A 199 15.35 35.53 -35.83
N PRO A 200 14.95 36.38 -36.79
CA PRO A 200 14.01 35.99 -37.84
C PRO A 200 14.66 35.00 -38.82
N PRO A 201 13.97 33.93 -39.25
CA PRO A 201 14.53 32.97 -40.19
C PRO A 201 14.48 33.54 -41.62
N ASN A 202 15.64 33.48 -42.27
CA ASN A 202 15.81 33.78 -43.68
C ASN A 202 15.11 32.71 -44.52
N ILE A 203 14.26 33.14 -45.45
CA ILE A 203 13.50 32.27 -46.35
C ILE A 203 14.49 31.58 -47.31
N SER A 204 14.60 30.26 -47.22
CA SER A 204 14.95 29.43 -48.37
C SER A 204 14.12 28.15 -48.32
N SER A 205 13.47 27.92 -49.45
CA SER A 205 12.55 26.85 -49.79
C SER A 205 13.25 25.49 -49.85
N GLU A 206 12.64 24.46 -49.27
CA GLU A 206 12.44 23.17 -49.93
C GLU A 206 11.42 22.30 -49.18
N THR A 207 10.49 21.76 -49.96
CA THR A 207 9.35 20.92 -49.60
C THR A 207 9.76 19.50 -49.20
N GLY A 208 9.17 18.97 -48.14
CA GLY A 208 9.17 17.55 -47.80
C GLY A 208 8.15 17.24 -46.71
N GLU A 209 7.13 16.46 -47.05
CA GLU A 209 5.90 16.22 -46.30
C GLU A 209 6.12 15.54 -44.93
N GLY A 210 5.52 16.10 -43.88
CA GLY A 210 5.46 15.49 -42.54
C GLY A 210 4.90 16.39 -41.42
N LEU A 211 4.19 17.49 -41.73
CA LEU A 211 3.99 18.61 -40.80
C LEU A 211 2.60 18.71 -40.13
N SER A 212 1.68 17.74 -40.21
CA SER A 212 0.29 17.99 -39.79
C SER A 212 -0.13 17.43 -38.43
N SER A 213 0.52 16.41 -37.84
CA SER A 213 0.03 15.86 -36.56
C SER A 213 0.66 16.50 -35.32
N PHE A 214 1.95 16.80 -35.35
CA PHE A 214 2.69 17.29 -34.17
C PHE A 214 2.40 18.77 -33.88
N THR A 215 2.26 19.58 -34.93
CA THR A 215 1.96 21.02 -34.84
C THR A 215 0.53 21.29 -34.39
N ILE A 216 -0.43 20.49 -34.87
CA ILE A 216 -1.83 20.57 -34.44
C ILE A 216 -1.97 20.11 -32.98
N GLY A 217 -1.29 19.04 -32.57
CA GLY A 217 -1.32 18.55 -31.19
C GLY A 217 -0.83 19.61 -30.19
N LYS A 218 0.26 20.31 -30.51
CA LYS A 218 0.77 21.41 -29.69
C LYS A 218 -0.18 22.60 -29.63
N ALA A 219 -0.72 23.02 -30.78
CA ALA A 219 -1.69 24.11 -30.84
C ALA A 219 -2.99 23.79 -30.06
N LEU A 220 -3.46 22.54 -30.11
CA LEU A 220 -4.62 22.09 -29.33
C LEU A 220 -4.34 22.05 -27.84
N MET A 221 -3.12 21.68 -27.42
CA MET A 221 -2.71 21.76 -26.01
C MET A 221 -2.65 23.22 -25.53
N ASP A 222 -2.15 24.14 -26.35
CA ASP A 222 -2.09 25.57 -26.04
C ASP A 222 -3.49 26.21 -25.98
N ILE A 223 -4.42 25.79 -26.85
CA ILE A 223 -5.83 26.22 -26.78
C ILE A 223 -6.49 25.68 -25.51
N ASN A 224 -6.24 24.42 -25.15
CA ASN A 224 -6.82 23.82 -23.96
C ASN A 224 -6.28 24.50 -22.68
N SER A 225 -4.99 24.83 -22.64
CA SER A 225 -4.39 25.58 -21.52
C SER A 225 -4.97 27.01 -21.43
N GLN A 226 -5.25 27.66 -22.56
CA GLN A 226 -5.94 28.95 -22.60
C GLN A 226 -7.40 28.85 -22.11
N ILE A 227 -8.16 27.84 -22.53
CA ILE A 227 -9.54 27.62 -22.05
C ILE A 227 -9.54 27.37 -20.53
N VAL A 228 -8.61 26.56 -20.04
CA VAL A 228 -8.43 26.32 -18.61
C VAL A 228 -8.11 27.61 -17.85
N SER A 229 -7.25 28.46 -18.42
CA SER A 229 -6.95 29.78 -17.84
C SER A 229 -8.18 30.70 -17.79
N GLN A 230 -9.09 30.60 -18.77
CA GLN A 230 -10.34 31.36 -18.81
C GLN A 230 -11.38 30.88 -17.79
N LEU A 231 -11.39 29.58 -17.46
CA LEU A 231 -12.23 29.04 -16.38
C LEU A 231 -11.74 29.41 -14.98
N GLY A 232 -10.50 29.90 -14.84
CA GLY A 232 -9.90 30.24 -13.54
C GLY A 232 -9.67 29.03 -12.63
N LYS A 233 -9.76 27.80 -13.16
CA LYS A 233 -9.59 26.56 -12.41
C LYS A 233 -8.15 26.08 -12.46
N SER A 234 -7.68 25.57 -11.32
CA SER A 234 -6.40 24.88 -11.22
C SER A 234 -6.43 23.51 -11.92
N GLN A 235 -5.25 22.97 -12.27
CA GLN A 235 -5.12 21.61 -12.82
C GLN A 235 -5.73 20.56 -11.87
N LEU A 236 -5.56 20.76 -10.56
CA LEU A 236 -6.15 19.91 -9.53
C LEU A 236 -7.68 19.93 -9.57
N GLU A 237 -8.30 21.10 -9.66
CA GLU A 237 -9.77 21.22 -9.72
C GLU A 237 -10.32 20.53 -10.97
N LEU A 238 -9.70 20.73 -12.13
CA LEU A 238 -10.09 20.04 -13.36
C LEU A 238 -10.02 18.52 -13.21
N TYR A 239 -8.92 18.01 -12.66
CA TYR A 239 -8.80 16.58 -12.37
C TYR A 239 -9.88 16.11 -11.41
N LEU A 240 -10.21 16.86 -10.36
CA LEU A 240 -11.23 16.46 -9.39
C LEU A 240 -12.66 16.46 -9.98
N GLU A 241 -12.94 17.35 -10.93
CA GLU A 241 -14.23 17.44 -11.64
C GLU A 241 -14.42 16.38 -12.72
N GLU A 242 -13.33 15.80 -13.24
CA GLU A 242 -13.43 14.73 -14.22
C GLU A 242 -14.15 13.51 -13.68
N ALA A 243 -14.91 12.86 -14.56
CA ALA A 243 -15.54 11.59 -14.25
C ALA A 243 -14.50 10.56 -13.77
N LYS A 244 -14.90 9.74 -12.80
CA LYS A 244 -14.04 8.66 -12.32
C LYS A 244 -13.92 7.59 -13.39
N LEU A 245 -12.76 6.95 -13.45
CA LEU A 245 -12.62 5.73 -14.23
C LEU A 245 -13.34 4.57 -13.53
N GLU A 246 -14.12 3.83 -14.30
CA GLU A 246 -14.83 2.67 -13.77
C GLU A 246 -13.87 1.56 -13.39
N PHE A 247 -13.94 1.11 -12.13
CA PHE A 247 -13.12 0.02 -11.60
C PHE A 247 -13.22 -1.28 -12.41
N LYS A 248 -14.41 -1.60 -12.93
CA LYS A 248 -14.65 -2.86 -13.66
C LYS A 248 -13.78 -2.99 -14.90
N PHE A 249 -13.58 -1.89 -15.63
CA PHE A 249 -12.82 -1.86 -16.87
C PHE A 249 -11.34 -1.48 -16.68
N ASN A 250 -10.99 -0.95 -15.51
CA ASN A 250 -9.66 -0.41 -15.21
C ASN A 250 -9.03 -1.08 -13.97
N LYS A 251 -9.21 -2.39 -13.79
CA LYS A 251 -8.70 -3.11 -12.60
C LYS A 251 -7.17 -3.04 -12.52
N ASP A 252 -6.52 -3.28 -13.65
CA ASP A 252 -5.05 -3.34 -13.77
C ASP A 252 -4.45 -1.99 -14.20
N LEU A 253 -5.13 -0.88 -13.91
CA LEU A 253 -4.62 0.45 -14.22
C LEU A 253 -3.32 0.72 -13.49
N ASP A 254 -2.27 0.96 -14.26
CA ASP A 254 -1.02 1.54 -13.77
C ASP A 254 -1.22 3.04 -13.57
N VAL A 255 -1.36 3.46 -12.31
CA VAL A 255 -1.62 4.85 -11.93
C VAL A 255 -0.42 5.75 -12.26
N LEU A 256 0.81 5.25 -12.15
CA LEU A 256 2.00 6.04 -12.51
C LEU A 256 2.06 6.26 -14.02
N LYS A 257 1.75 5.23 -14.81
CA LYS A 257 1.62 5.36 -16.26
C LYS A 257 0.50 6.32 -16.64
N TYR A 258 -0.66 6.26 -15.96
CA TYR A 258 -1.74 7.23 -16.17
C TYR A 258 -1.23 8.66 -16.01
N TRP A 259 -0.53 8.99 -14.92
CA TRP A 259 0.02 10.33 -14.71
C TRP A 259 1.10 10.71 -15.73
N LYS A 260 1.89 9.73 -16.21
CA LYS A 260 2.85 9.94 -17.30
C LYS A 260 2.15 10.34 -18.59
N ASP A 261 1.13 9.60 -18.98
CA ASP A 261 0.39 9.84 -20.22
C ASP A 261 -0.41 11.16 -20.16
N HIS A 262 -0.78 11.63 -18.97
CA HIS A 262 -1.53 12.88 -18.76
C HIS A 262 -0.66 14.09 -18.36
N SER A 263 0.66 13.92 -18.30
CA SER A 263 1.61 14.98 -17.90
C SER A 263 1.58 16.22 -18.80
N GLY A 264 1.29 16.06 -20.09
CA GLY A 264 1.13 17.20 -21.01
C GLY A 264 -0.09 18.08 -20.68
N ARG A 265 -1.15 17.49 -20.12
CA ARG A 265 -2.37 18.23 -19.72
C ARG A 265 -2.30 18.73 -18.28
N PHE A 266 -1.63 17.99 -17.42
CA PHE A 266 -1.52 18.26 -15.99
C PHE A 266 -0.04 18.26 -15.54
N PRO A 267 0.79 19.20 -16.03
CA PRO A 267 2.24 19.18 -15.79
C PRO A 267 2.59 19.23 -14.30
N ASP A 268 2.01 20.16 -13.54
CA ASP A 268 2.33 20.34 -12.12
C ASP A 268 1.72 19.24 -11.26
N LEU A 269 0.49 18.86 -11.58
CA LEU A 269 -0.22 17.82 -10.85
C LEU A 269 0.40 16.44 -11.07
N SER A 270 0.89 16.15 -12.29
CA SER A 270 1.57 14.89 -12.59
C SER A 270 2.88 14.77 -11.82
N LEU A 271 3.67 15.84 -11.69
CA LEU A 271 4.87 15.87 -10.84
C LEU A 271 4.53 15.58 -9.37
N MET A 272 3.53 16.27 -8.82
CA MET A 272 3.05 16.00 -7.46
C MET A 272 2.59 14.54 -7.31
N ALA A 273 1.89 14.01 -8.32
CA ALA A 273 1.40 12.64 -8.29
C ALA A 273 2.53 11.62 -8.30
N PHE A 274 3.57 11.83 -9.13
CA PHE A 274 4.76 10.97 -9.14
C PHE A 274 5.46 10.95 -7.78
N ASP A 275 5.71 12.11 -7.19
CA ASP A 275 6.42 12.20 -5.92
C ASP A 275 5.63 11.53 -4.81
N ILE A 276 4.33 11.79 -4.73
CA ILE A 276 3.48 11.22 -3.68
C ILE A 276 3.26 9.72 -3.88
N LEU A 277 2.94 9.26 -5.09
CA LEU A 277 2.66 7.84 -5.35
C LEU A 277 3.92 6.97 -5.23
N SER A 278 5.11 7.54 -5.40
CA SER A 278 6.38 6.83 -5.26
C SER A 278 6.83 6.63 -3.82
N ILE A 279 6.23 7.31 -2.84
CA ILE A 279 6.56 7.14 -1.43
C ILE A 279 6.25 5.68 -1.01
N PRO A 280 7.24 4.86 -0.61
CA PRO A 280 6.96 3.52 -0.11
C PRO A 280 6.19 3.61 1.22
N ILE A 281 5.23 2.71 1.42
CA ILE A 281 4.38 2.71 2.62
C ILE A 281 4.94 1.79 3.70
N THR A 282 5.77 0.80 3.32
CA THR A 282 6.42 -0.09 4.26
C THR A 282 7.93 0.05 4.20
N THR A 283 8.55 -0.10 5.36
CA THR A 283 9.99 -0.39 5.48
C THR A 283 10.30 -1.84 5.12
N VAL A 284 9.30 -2.70 4.89
CA VAL A 284 9.50 -4.15 4.68
C VAL A 284 10.36 -4.44 3.45
N ALA A 285 10.31 -3.63 2.40
CA ALA A 285 11.27 -3.74 1.29
C ALA A 285 12.72 -3.53 1.76
N SER A 286 12.96 -2.56 2.65
CA SER A 286 14.27 -2.37 3.29
C SER A 286 14.58 -3.48 4.29
N GLU A 287 13.63 -3.99 5.07
CA GLU A 287 13.86 -5.12 5.99
C GLU A 287 14.11 -6.44 5.27
N SER A 288 13.51 -6.65 4.09
CA SER A 288 13.80 -7.77 3.21
C SER A 288 15.21 -7.64 2.64
N ALA A 289 15.60 -6.45 2.17
CA ALA A 289 16.98 -6.17 1.80
C ALA A 289 17.93 -6.49 2.96
N PHE A 290 17.68 -5.96 4.17
CA PHE A 290 18.49 -6.22 5.37
C PHE A 290 18.46 -7.68 5.85
N SER A 291 17.35 -8.40 5.66
CA SER A 291 17.22 -9.82 5.99
C SER A 291 18.01 -10.69 5.02
N ILE A 292 18.04 -10.32 3.73
CA ILE A 292 18.93 -10.90 2.73
C ILE A 292 20.38 -10.50 3.03
N ASP A 293 20.62 -9.31 3.58
CA ASP A 293 21.93 -8.79 3.97
C ASP A 293 22.53 -9.49 5.20
N SER A 294 21.75 -10.28 5.94
CA SER A 294 22.32 -11.27 6.89
C SER A 294 23.26 -12.28 6.19
N ARG A 295 23.26 -12.33 4.84
CA ARG A 295 24.23 -13.08 4.02
C ARG A 295 25.48 -12.26 3.66
N VAL A 296 25.42 -10.93 3.71
CA VAL A 296 26.54 -9.99 3.50
C VAL A 296 27.29 -9.77 4.81
N LEU A 297 26.55 -9.46 5.88
CA LEU A 297 27.03 -9.33 7.24
C LEU A 297 26.48 -10.48 8.09
N ASN A 298 27.35 -11.41 8.47
CA ASN A 298 27.03 -12.45 9.44
C ASN A 298 28.11 -12.52 10.52
N LYS A 299 27.92 -13.38 11.53
CA LYS A 299 28.89 -13.58 12.63
C LYS A 299 30.32 -13.89 12.15
N TYR A 300 30.49 -14.38 10.93
CA TYR A 300 31.78 -14.73 10.32
C TYR A 300 32.24 -13.75 9.24
N ARG A 301 31.44 -12.71 8.91
CA ARG A 301 31.67 -11.70 7.87
C ARG A 301 31.37 -10.29 8.40
N SER A 302 31.88 -9.96 9.58
CA SER A 302 31.68 -8.67 10.24
C SER A 302 32.80 -7.65 9.99
N CYS A 303 33.90 -8.04 9.33
CA CYS A 303 35.08 -7.18 9.10
C CYS A 303 35.06 -6.42 7.76
N LEU A 304 33.91 -6.28 7.11
CA LEU A 304 33.79 -5.48 5.90
C LEU A 304 33.76 -3.99 6.26
N LEU A 305 34.49 -3.17 5.50
CA LEU A 305 34.40 -1.72 5.62
C LEU A 305 32.98 -1.25 5.25
N PRO A 306 32.43 -0.24 5.95
CA PRO A 306 31.08 0.28 5.69
C PRO A 306 30.81 0.61 4.21
N GLU A 307 31.80 1.19 3.52
CA GLU A 307 31.72 1.52 2.09
C GLU A 307 31.55 0.29 1.20
N LYS A 308 32.23 -0.82 1.54
CA LYS A 308 32.12 -2.08 0.79
C LYS A 308 30.78 -2.76 1.07
N VAL A 309 30.28 -2.66 2.29
CA VAL A 309 28.94 -3.14 2.65
C VAL A 309 27.89 -2.36 1.85
N GLN A 310 27.98 -1.02 1.85
CA GLN A 310 27.07 -0.16 1.09
C GLN A 310 27.13 -0.48 -0.41
N ALA A 311 28.32 -0.60 -1.01
CA ALA A 311 28.45 -0.97 -2.41
C ALA A 311 27.79 -2.32 -2.72
N LEU A 312 28.04 -3.35 -1.90
CA LEU A 312 27.45 -4.68 -2.06
C LEU A 312 25.93 -4.69 -1.94
N ILE A 313 25.36 -3.81 -1.10
CA ILE A 313 23.91 -3.64 -0.96
C ILE A 313 23.34 -2.91 -2.18
N CYS A 314 23.96 -1.80 -2.59
CA CYS A 314 23.47 -0.96 -3.68
C CYS A 314 23.58 -1.59 -5.08
N THR A 315 24.57 -2.46 -5.32
CA THR A 315 24.76 -3.11 -6.64
C THR A 315 23.94 -4.39 -6.83
N ARG A 316 23.06 -4.73 -5.90
CA ARG A 316 22.38 -6.04 -5.84
C ARG A 316 20.94 -6.05 -6.38
N ASN A 317 20.49 -4.93 -6.94
CA ASN A 317 19.18 -4.79 -7.59
C ASN A 317 19.19 -5.28 -9.03
#